data_AF-A0A379GH61-F1
#
_entry.id   AF-A0A379GH61-F1
#
_cell.length_a   1.000
_cell.length_b   1.000
_cell.length_c   1.000
_cell.angle_alpha   90.00
_cell.angle_beta   90.00
_cell.angle_gamma   90.00
#
_symmetry.space_group_name_H-M   'P 1'
#
loop_
_entity.id
_entity.type
_entity.pdbx_description
1 polymer ?
#
loop_
_entity_poly.entity_id
_entity_poly.type
_entity_poly.pdbx_seq_one_letter_code
_entity_poly.pdbx_strand_id
1 'polypeptide(L)'
;MDGLHKLAKEQARIYLREHKSFVWNATNITKQMRNQLIALFYRYQAKVTLVYIEVPYLQWKKQNSARKEAVPDKVMERMLSKLEVPTPEEALNVIYWVDGEAQNLI
;
A
#
# COMPACT_ATOMS: atom_id res chain seq x y z
N MET A 1 15.56 3.20 -14.30
CA MET A 1 14.22 2.94 -13.71
C MET A 1 14.00 3.73 -12.39
N ASP A 2 14.75 4.82 -12.14
CA ASP A 2 14.76 5.53 -10.84
C ASP A 2 13.90 6.83 -10.79
N GLY A 3 13.02 7.04 -11.77
CA GLY A 3 12.25 8.29 -11.91
C GLY A 3 10.82 8.23 -11.36
N LEU A 4 10.12 7.10 -11.53
CA LEU A 4 8.67 7.03 -11.28
C LEU A 4 8.30 7.28 -9.81
N HIS A 5 9.09 6.74 -8.88
CA HIS A 5 8.88 6.96 -7.45
C HIS A 5 9.08 8.42 -7.04
N LYS A 6 10.02 9.13 -7.69
CA LYS A 6 10.27 10.56 -7.43
C LYS A 6 9.10 11.39 -7.95
N LEU A 7 8.71 11.17 -9.20
CA LEU A 7 7.57 11.85 -9.83
C LEU A 7 6.27 11.65 -9.04
N ALA A 8 5.98 10.42 -8.59
CA ALA A 8 4.81 10.15 -7.76
C ALA A 8 4.83 10.91 -6.42
N LYS A 9 5.99 10.96 -5.75
CA LYS A 9 6.15 11.73 -4.49
C LYS A 9 6.02 13.24 -4.74
N GLU A 10 6.51 13.75 -5.86
CA GLU A 10 6.35 15.15 -6.24
C GLU A 10 4.89 15.50 -6.50
N GLN A 11 4.17 14.66 -7.25
CA GLN A 11 2.74 14.84 -7.50
C GLN A 11 1.92 14.78 -6.19
N ALA A 12 2.24 13.85 -5.29
CA ALA A 12 1.62 13.79 -3.98
C ALA A 12 1.85 15.09 -3.19
N ARG A 13 3.05 15.68 -3.23
CA ARG A 13 3.32 16.98 -2.57
C ARG A 13 2.47 18.11 -3.15
N ILE A 14 2.20 18.12 -4.46
CA ILE A 14 1.29 19.10 -5.07
C ILE A 14 -0.10 18.96 -4.46
N TYR A 15 -0.66 17.76 -4.47
CA TYR A 15 -2.00 17.51 -3.92
C TYR A 15 -2.09 17.80 -2.42
N LEU A 16 -1.06 17.46 -1.65
CA LEU A 16 -1.00 17.76 -0.22
C LEU A 16 -0.98 19.27 0.05
N ARG A 17 -0.23 20.07 -0.74
CA ARG A 17 -0.24 21.54 -0.62
C ARG A 17 -1.59 22.15 -0.99
N GLU A 18 -2.29 21.53 -1.94
CA GLU A 18 -3.63 21.95 -2.37
C GLU A 18 -4.75 21.39 -1.48
N HIS A 19 -4.42 20.65 -0.42
CA HIS A 19 -5.38 19.92 0.42
C HIS A 19 -6.32 18.98 -0.37
N LYS A 20 -5.86 18.50 -1.52
CA LYS A 20 -6.60 17.59 -2.39
C LYS A 20 -6.44 16.15 -1.91
N SER A 21 -7.56 15.45 -1.71
CA SER A 21 -7.56 14.03 -1.36
C SER A 21 -7.07 13.17 -2.53
N PHE A 22 -6.31 12.12 -2.24
CA PHE A 22 -5.81 11.17 -3.24
C PHE A 22 -5.58 9.77 -2.63
N VAL A 23 -5.48 8.77 -3.51
CA VAL A 23 -5.11 7.40 -3.15
C VAL A 23 -3.69 7.13 -3.61
N TRP A 24 -2.84 6.65 -2.70
CA TRP A 24 -1.51 6.15 -3.04
C TRP A 24 -1.57 4.63 -3.27
N ASN A 25 -1.64 4.20 -4.53
CA ASN A 25 -1.65 2.78 -4.88
C ASN A 25 -0.23 2.27 -5.18
N ALA A 26 0.32 1.48 -4.27
CA ALA A 26 1.59 0.79 -4.42
C ALA A 26 1.60 -0.45 -3.53
N THR A 27 2.55 -1.35 -3.74
CA THR A 27 2.62 -2.63 -3.00
C THR A 27 2.85 -2.44 -1.51
N ASN A 28 3.69 -1.48 -1.11
CA ASN A 28 3.84 -1.02 0.28
C ASN A 28 4.00 -2.15 1.33
N ILE A 29 4.74 -3.20 0.96
CA ILE A 29 4.78 -4.47 1.68
C ILE A 29 5.59 -4.40 2.99
N THR A 30 6.44 -3.40 3.20
CA THR A 30 7.21 -3.23 4.44
C THR A 30 6.75 -2.03 5.25
N LYS A 31 6.85 -2.12 6.58
CA LYS A 31 6.58 -1.04 7.53
C LYS A 31 7.45 0.18 7.25
N GLN A 32 8.71 -0.03 6.89
CA GLN A 32 9.62 1.07 6.54
C GLN A 32 9.13 1.88 5.33
N MET A 33 8.64 1.22 4.27
CA MET A 33 8.10 1.90 3.09
C MET A 33 6.86 2.71 3.44
N ARG A 34 5.95 2.12 4.22
CA ARG A 34 4.72 2.78 4.69
C ARG A 34 5.03 3.98 5.56
N ASN A 35 5.93 3.83 6.54
CA ASN A 35 6.35 4.92 7.43
C ASN A 35 6.90 6.14 6.67
N GLN A 36 7.67 5.94 5.60
CA GLN A 36 8.17 7.07 4.80
C GLN A 36 7.05 7.87 4.13
N LEU A 37 6.00 7.19 3.67
CA LEU A 37 4.84 7.82 3.03
C LEU A 37 3.93 8.49 4.06
N ILE A 38 3.60 7.76 5.14
CA ILE A 38 2.76 8.28 6.23
C ILE A 38 3.41 9.51 6.86
N ALA A 39 4.72 9.47 7.15
CA ALA A 39 5.46 10.62 7.67
C ALA A 39 5.52 11.79 6.69
N LEU A 40 5.46 11.54 5.38
CA LEU A 40 5.31 12.62 4.39
C LEU A 40 3.92 13.24 4.50
N PHE A 41 2.86 12.42 4.54
CA PHE A 41 1.47 12.89 4.57
C PHE A 41 1.16 13.66 5.87
N TYR A 42 1.63 13.17 7.02
CA TYR A 42 1.46 13.85 8.31
C TYR A 42 2.15 15.20 8.41
N ARG A 43 3.27 15.43 7.70
CA ARG A 43 3.90 16.76 7.64
C ARG A 43 3.01 17.81 6.99
N TYR A 44 2.06 17.38 6.15
CA TYR A 44 1.04 18.23 5.55
C TYR A 44 -0.30 18.16 6.30
N GLN A 45 -0.31 17.61 7.52
CA GLN A 45 -1.50 17.43 8.36
C GLN A 45 -2.61 16.59 7.70
N ALA A 46 -2.25 15.75 6.73
CA ALA A 46 -3.22 14.87 6.08
C ALA A 46 -3.69 13.76 7.04
N LYS A 47 -4.99 13.47 7.01
CA LYS A 47 -5.56 12.28 7.66
C LYS A 47 -5.28 11.06 6.79
N VAL A 48 -4.58 10.07 7.33
CA VAL A 48 -4.18 8.88 6.57
C VAL A 48 -5.05 7.70 6.98
N THR A 49 -5.73 7.10 6.00
CA THR A 49 -6.35 5.78 6.11
C THR A 49 -5.49 4.79 5.34
N LEU A 50 -4.98 3.79 6.03
CA LEU A 50 -4.18 2.71 5.47
C LEU A 50 -5.08 1.49 5.25
N VAL A 51 -5.18 1.02 4.02
CA VAL A 51 -6.01 -0.13 3.65
C VAL A 51 -5.10 -1.29 3.27
N TYR A 52 -5.08 -2.34 4.08
CA TYR A 52 -4.43 -3.61 3.78
C TYR A 52 -5.41 -4.51 3.04
N ILE A 53 -5.06 -4.99 1.85
CA ILE A 53 -5.93 -5.85 1.04
C ILE A 53 -5.27 -7.22 0.94
N GLU A 54 -5.96 -8.26 1.39
CA GLU A 54 -5.41 -9.61 1.46
C GLU A 54 -6.44 -10.65 0.98
N VAL A 55 -5.93 -11.69 0.31
CA VAL A 55 -6.69 -12.90 -0.08
C VAL A 55 -5.74 -14.11 0.04
N PRO A 56 -6.22 -15.35 0.20
CA PRO A 56 -5.37 -16.52 0.31
C PRO A 56 -4.31 -16.61 -0.79
N TYR A 57 -3.12 -17.10 -0.45
CA TYR A 57 -1.98 -17.17 -1.38
C TYR A 57 -2.29 -17.92 -2.69
N LEU A 58 -3.15 -18.94 -2.65
CA LEU A 58 -3.59 -19.64 -3.86
C LEU A 58 -4.43 -18.74 -4.78
N GLN A 59 -5.26 -17.87 -4.19
CA GLN A 59 -6.03 -16.88 -4.92
C GLN A 59 -5.14 -15.76 -5.48
N TRP A 60 -4.11 -15.31 -4.73
CA TRP A 60 -3.07 -14.42 -5.27
C TRP A 60 -2.45 -14.97 -6.55
N LYS A 61 -2.00 -16.24 -6.52
CA LYS A 61 -1.38 -16.89 -7.68
C LYS A 61 -2.33 -16.95 -8.87
N LYS A 62 -3.58 -17.38 -8.64
CA LYS A 62 -4.61 -17.46 -9.68
C LYS A 62 -4.92 -16.09 -10.31
N GLN A 63 -5.04 -15.05 -9.49
CA GLN A 63 -5.31 -13.69 -9.97
C GLN A 63 -4.12 -13.14 -10.76
N ASN A 64 -2.89 -13.34 -10.27
CA ASN A 64 -1.69 -12.88 -10.95
C ASN A 64 -1.46 -13.57 -12.30
N SER A 65 -1.67 -14.89 -12.39
CA SER A 65 -1.51 -15.64 -13.64
C SER A 65 -2.54 -15.25 -14.72
N ALA A 66 -3.69 -14.69 -14.31
CA ALA A 66 -4.73 -14.23 -15.23
C ALA A 66 -4.46 -12.82 -15.80
N ARG A 67 -3.43 -12.10 -15.34
CA ARG A 67 -3.11 -10.76 -15.81
C ARG A 67 -2.30 -10.78 -17.11
N LYS A 68 -2.54 -9.78 -17.97
CA LYS A 68 -1.72 -9.52 -19.17
C LYS A 68 -0.24 -9.30 -18.82
N GLU A 69 0.01 -8.61 -17.71
CA GLU A 69 1.34 -8.39 -17.14
C GLU A 69 1.41 -9.16 -15.82
N ALA A 70 1.61 -10.47 -15.92
CA ALA A 70 1.78 -11.35 -14.78
C ALA A 70 3.18 -11.20 -14.17
N VAL A 71 3.25 -11.18 -12.85
CA VAL A 71 4.51 -11.15 -12.10
C VAL A 71 5.05 -12.58 -11.95
N PRO A 72 6.32 -12.87 -12.22
CA PRO A 72 6.85 -14.23 -12.05
C PRO A 72 6.75 -14.74 -10.61
N ASP A 73 6.49 -16.04 -10.42
CA ASP A 73 6.27 -16.64 -9.09
C ASP A 73 7.41 -16.38 -8.11
N LYS A 74 8.67 -16.48 -8.55
CA LYS A 74 9.84 -16.17 -7.72
C LYS A 74 9.84 -14.74 -7.19
N VAL A 75 9.29 -13.78 -7.95
CA VAL A 75 9.18 -12.39 -7.53
C VAL A 75 8.04 -12.25 -6.52
N MET A 76 6.92 -12.93 -6.74
CA MET A 76 5.79 -12.98 -5.81
C MET A 76 6.20 -13.56 -4.45
N GLU A 77 6.90 -14.70 -4.44
CA GLU A 77 7.43 -15.33 -3.23
C GLU A 77 8.40 -14.41 -2.48
N ARG A 78 9.27 -13.71 -3.21
CA ARG A 78 10.19 -12.72 -2.63
C ARG A 78 9.48 -11.49 -2.07
N MET A 79 8.34 -11.10 -2.64
CA MET A 79 7.51 -10.02 -2.08
C MET A 79 6.81 -10.50 -0.81
N LEU A 80 6.22 -11.70 -0.84
CA LEU A 80 5.55 -12.30 0.30
C LEU A 80 6.51 -12.48 1.49
N SER A 81 7.75 -12.90 1.26
CA SER A 81 8.74 -13.06 2.34
C SER A 81 9.15 -11.75 3.02
N LYS A 82 8.82 -10.60 2.43
CA LYS A 82 9.05 -9.26 2.99
C LYS A 82 7.79 -8.61 3.54
N LEU A 83 6.64 -9.27 3.41
CA LEU A 83 5.37 -8.70 3.83
C LEU A 83 5.34 -8.54 5.35
N GLU A 84 5.21 -7.31 5.80
CA GLU A 84 4.93 -6.95 7.18
C GLU A 84 3.48 -6.46 7.22
N VAL A 85 2.59 -7.23 7.85
CA VAL A 85 1.18 -6.84 8.03
C VAL A 85 1.14 -5.51 8.80
N PRO A 86 0.37 -4.50 8.33
CA PRO A 86 0.28 -3.23 9.03
C PRO A 86 -0.27 -3.37 10.45
N THR A 87 0.20 -2.53 11.38
CA THR A 87 -0.35 -2.46 12.74
C THR A 87 -1.26 -1.24 12.91
N PRO A 88 -2.26 -1.27 13.83
CA PRO A 88 -3.21 -0.16 14.01
C PRO A 88 -2.55 1.20 14.29
N GLU A 89 -1.36 1.23 14.88
CA GLU A 89 -0.63 2.45 15.26
C GLU A 89 0.07 3.13 14.09
N GLU A 90 0.14 2.48 12.92
CA GLU A 90 0.85 3.05 11.76
C GLU A 90 0.15 4.30 11.21
N ALA A 91 -1.18 4.36 11.27
CA ALA A 91 -1.97 5.44 10.68
C ALA A 91 -3.17 5.82 11.55
N LEU A 92 -3.87 6.93 11.20
CA LEU A 92 -5.08 7.35 11.91
C LEU A 92 -6.17 6.29 11.84
N ASN A 93 -6.34 5.67 10.67
CA ASN A 93 -7.21 4.52 10.48
C ASN A 93 -6.44 3.42 9.76
N VAL A 94 -6.56 2.19 10.22
CA VAL A 94 -6.04 1.00 9.53
C VAL A 94 -7.21 0.06 9.28
N ILE A 95 -7.47 -0.24 8.01
CA ILE A 95 -8.55 -1.11 7.55
C ILE A 95 -7.93 -2.37 6.99
N TYR A 96 -8.40 -3.53 7.45
CA TYR A 96 -7.99 -4.83 6.94
C TYR A 96 -9.10 -5.36 6.06
N TRP A 97 -8.89 -5.35 4.76
CA TRP A 97 -9.81 -5.86 3.76
C TRP A 97 -9.37 -7.27 3.35
N VAL A 98 -9.95 -8.28 3.99
CA VAL A 98 -9.55 -9.67 3.81
C VAL A 98 -10.70 -10.43 3.17
N ASP A 99 -10.43 -11.19 2.12
CA ASP A 99 -11.42 -12.02 1.43
C ASP A 99 -12.66 -11.28 0.89
N GLY A 100 -12.49 -10.00 0.57
CA GLY A 100 -13.57 -9.18 0.03
C GLY A 100 -14.41 -8.48 1.10
N GLU A 101 -14.00 -8.54 2.38
CA GLU A 101 -14.72 -7.95 3.50
C GLU A 101 -13.82 -7.02 4.32
N ALA A 102 -14.36 -5.86 4.74
CA ALA A 102 -13.70 -5.00 5.70
C ALA A 102 -13.82 -5.63 7.10
N GLN A 103 -12.67 -5.90 7.72
CA GLN A 103 -12.59 -6.26 9.12
C GLN A 103 -12.37 -4.98 9.94
N ASN A 104 -13.28 -4.73 10.88
CA ASN A 104 -13.03 -3.80 11.97
C ASN A 104 -12.26 -4.56 13.05
N LEU A 105 -10.94 -4.36 13.10
CA LEU A 105 -10.19 -4.73 14.30
C LEU A 105 -10.48 -3.62 15.33
N ILE A 106 -11.36 -3.95 16.28
CA ILE A 106 -11.71 -3.13 17.44
C ILE A 106 -10.56 -3.18 18.44
#